data_AF-A0A2A2LTS4-F1
#
_entry.id   AF-A0A2A2LTS4-F1
#
_cell.length_a   1.000
_cell.length_b   1.000
_cell.length_c   1.000
_cell.angle_alpha   90.00
_cell.angle_beta   90.00
_cell.angle_gamma   90.00
#
_symmetry.space_group_name_H-M   'P 1'
#
loop_
_entity.id
_entity.type
_entity.pdbx_description
1 polymer ?
#
loop_
_entity_poly.entity_id
_entity_poly.type
_entity_poly.pdbx_seq_one_letter_code
_entity_poly.pdbx_strand_id
1 'polypeptide(L)'
;MDEGEHSGSPPTDDDFASPNYDVEPFYYSIPSKNGGRSWRGKAFRYRADNELKGFQAHNDVIYKPGDHVFVEATPNEPYIVGSIVSFKMVGPLSSMQFTMRGDLISVHSSK
;
A
#
# COMPACT_ATOMS: atom_id res chain seq x y z
N MET A 1 -7.42 0.54 -32.01
CA MET A 1 -8.27 -0.20 -31.07
C MET A 1 -8.25 0.61 -29.79
N ASP A 2 -9.45 0.95 -29.33
CA ASP A 2 -9.84 1.77 -28.18
C ASP A 2 -8.76 1.95 -27.08
N GLU A 3 -8.37 3.20 -26.84
CA GLU A 3 -7.76 3.64 -25.60
C GLU A 3 -8.84 3.64 -24.51
N GLY A 4 -9.11 2.44 -23.98
CA GLY A 4 -10.09 2.24 -22.93
C GLY A 4 -9.53 2.67 -21.59
N GLU A 5 -10.01 3.80 -21.09
CA GLU A 5 -9.87 4.26 -19.71
C GLU A 5 -10.05 3.09 -18.74
N HIS A 6 -8.97 2.61 -18.11
CA HIS A 6 -9.06 1.73 -16.95
C HIS A 6 -9.50 2.53 -15.72
N SER A 7 -10.61 3.26 -15.82
CA SER A 7 -11.41 3.71 -14.68
C SER A 7 -12.34 2.56 -14.27
N GLY A 8 -11.75 1.38 -14.03
CA GLY A 8 -12.46 0.30 -13.37
C GLY A 8 -12.78 0.73 -11.93
N SER A 9 -13.89 0.24 -11.40
CA SER A 9 -14.20 0.33 -9.97
C SER A 9 -12.95 -0.06 -9.15
N PRO A 10 -12.67 0.60 -8.01
CA PRO A 10 -11.59 0.19 -7.13
C PRO A 10 -11.70 -1.31 -6.81
N PRO A 11 -10.57 -2.04 -6.72
CA PRO A 11 -10.62 -3.47 -6.43
C PRO A 11 -11.27 -3.71 -5.06
N THR A 12 -12.06 -4.77 -4.96
CA THR A 12 -12.56 -5.29 -3.71
C THR A 12 -11.56 -6.24 -3.08
N ASP A 13 -11.75 -6.58 -1.80
CA ASP A 13 -10.86 -7.50 -1.09
C ASP A 13 -10.85 -8.90 -1.75
N ASP A 14 -11.99 -9.33 -2.31
CA ASP A 14 -12.13 -10.60 -3.03
C ASP A 14 -11.37 -10.63 -4.36
N ASP A 15 -11.20 -9.47 -5.02
CA ASP A 15 -10.48 -9.40 -6.30
C ASP A 15 -9.00 -9.82 -6.15
N PHE A 16 -8.41 -9.62 -4.98
CA PHE A 16 -7.01 -9.97 -4.69
C PHE A 16 -6.77 -11.48 -4.58
N ALA A 17 -7.82 -12.29 -4.49
CA ALA A 17 -7.73 -13.75 -4.58
C ALA A 17 -7.73 -14.26 -6.04
N SER A 18 -8.00 -13.39 -7.01
CA SER A 18 -8.05 -13.75 -8.43
C SER A 18 -6.65 -14.00 -9.02
N PRO A 19 -6.53 -14.82 -10.07
CA PRO A 19 -5.25 -15.08 -10.75
C PRO A 19 -4.70 -13.86 -11.52
N ASN A 20 -5.42 -12.73 -11.51
CA ASN A 20 -4.98 -11.50 -12.15
C ASN A 20 -3.96 -10.73 -11.30
N TYR A 21 -3.75 -11.14 -10.04
CA TYR A 21 -2.80 -10.52 -9.14
C TYR A 21 -1.60 -11.42 -8.85
N ASP A 22 -0.41 -10.84 -8.92
CA ASP A 22 0.76 -11.39 -8.26
C ASP A 22 0.77 -10.98 -6.80
N VAL A 23 0.95 -11.96 -5.92
CA VAL A 23 0.97 -11.76 -4.47
C VAL A 23 2.39 -11.99 -3.96
N GLU A 24 3.04 -10.91 -3.54
CA GLU A 24 4.43 -10.95 -3.09
C GLU A 24 4.53 -10.67 -1.59
N PRO A 25 5.37 -11.39 -0.82
CA PRO A 25 5.63 -11.04 0.56
C PRO A 25 6.32 -9.66 0.64
N PHE A 26 5.88 -8.83 1.58
CA PHE A 26 6.44 -7.49 1.80
C PHE A 26 6.84 -7.30 3.27
N TYR A 27 8.07 -6.84 3.52
CA TYR A 27 8.57 -6.60 4.88
C TYR A 27 8.59 -5.10 5.19
N TYR A 28 8.11 -4.69 6.36
CA TYR A 28 8.02 -3.27 6.73
C TYR A 28 8.17 -3.05 8.23
N SER A 29 8.53 -1.85 8.64
CA SER A 29 8.57 -1.47 10.06
C SER A 29 7.55 -0.38 10.36
N ILE A 30 7.07 -0.36 11.61
CA ILE A 30 6.19 0.71 12.11
C ILE A 30 7.02 1.53 13.10
N PRO A 31 7.39 2.78 12.78
CA PRO A 31 8.36 3.56 13.56
C PRO A 31 8.03 3.70 15.05
N SER A 32 6.74 3.89 15.39
CA SER A 32 6.26 4.22 16.74
C SER A 32 6.05 2.98 17.65
N LYS A 33 5.83 1.79 17.08
CA LYS A 33 5.44 0.58 17.83
C LYS A 33 6.52 -0.51 17.78
N ASN A 34 7.63 -0.37 18.50
CA ASN A 34 8.60 -1.46 18.82
C ASN A 34 9.99 -1.44 18.14
N GLY A 35 10.72 -0.32 18.18
CA GLY A 35 12.19 -0.34 18.14
C GLY A 35 12.87 -1.18 17.04
N GLY A 36 12.32 -1.18 15.82
CA GLY A 36 12.91 -1.88 14.68
C GLY A 36 12.40 -3.31 14.41
N ARG A 37 11.27 -3.75 14.99
CA ARG A 37 10.64 -5.01 14.54
C ARG A 37 10.16 -4.89 13.09
N SER A 38 10.61 -5.82 12.25
CA SER A 38 10.07 -6.02 10.90
C SER A 38 8.78 -6.85 10.98
N TRP A 39 7.77 -6.35 10.30
CA TRP A 39 6.48 -6.97 10.09
C TRP A 39 6.44 -7.54 8.68
N ARG A 40 5.69 -8.63 8.50
CA ARG A 40 5.46 -9.23 7.19
C ARG A 40 4.01 -8.97 6.76
N GLY A 41 3.85 -8.43 5.57
CA GLY A 41 2.59 -8.24 4.85
C GLY A 41 2.65 -8.86 3.46
N LYS A 42 1.68 -8.49 2.61
CA LYS A 42 1.61 -8.92 1.21
C LYS A 42 1.33 -7.72 0.30
N ALA A 43 2.01 -7.64 -0.83
CA ALA A 43 1.75 -6.67 -1.88
C ALA A 43 0.92 -7.34 -2.99
N PHE A 44 -0.13 -6.65 -3.46
CA PHE A 44 -0.96 -7.10 -4.56
C PHE A 44 -0.64 -6.30 -5.82
N ARG A 45 0.03 -6.94 -6.78
CA ARG A 45 0.38 -6.34 -8.07
C ARG A 45 -0.54 -6.85 -9.16
N TYR A 46 -1.24 -5.96 -9.85
CA TYR A 46 -2.10 -6.35 -10.96
C TYR A 46 -1.24 -6.68 -12.19
N ARG A 47 -1.49 -7.84 -12.80
CA ARG A 47 -0.62 -8.37 -13.87
C ARG A 47 -0.70 -7.58 -15.16
N ALA A 48 -1.84 -6.96 -15.46
CA ALA A 48 -2.05 -6.32 -16.76
C ALA A 48 -1.28 -5.00 -16.90
N ASP A 49 -1.21 -4.21 -15.83
CA ASP A 49 -0.53 -2.91 -15.81
C ASP A 49 0.73 -2.90 -14.94
N ASN A 50 1.03 -4.00 -14.26
CA ASN A 50 2.15 -4.16 -13.34
C ASN A 50 2.12 -3.15 -12.17
N GLU A 51 0.95 -2.60 -11.85
CA GLU A 51 0.78 -1.64 -10.76
C GLU A 51 0.40 -2.31 -9.44
N LEU A 52 0.85 -1.72 -8.33
CA LEU A 52 0.38 -2.12 -7.01
C LEU A 52 -1.01 -1.56 -6.76
N LYS A 53 -1.98 -2.45 -6.54
CA LYS A 53 -3.38 -2.07 -6.26
C LYS A 53 -3.81 -2.33 -4.82
N GLY A 54 -2.97 -2.96 -4.02
CA GLY A 54 -3.25 -3.14 -2.60
C GLY A 54 -2.09 -3.66 -1.79
N PHE A 55 -2.27 -3.60 -0.47
CA PHE A 55 -1.31 -4.06 0.52
C PHE A 55 -2.04 -4.68 1.72
N GLN A 56 -1.72 -5.94 2.04
CA GLN A 56 -2.18 -6.59 3.28
C GLN A 56 -1.14 -6.42 4.39
N ALA A 57 -1.54 -5.82 5.51
CA ALA A 57 -0.71 -5.65 6.68
C ALA A 57 -0.59 -6.93 7.54
N HIS A 58 0.18 -6.85 8.63
CA HIS A 58 0.48 -7.99 9.52
C HIS A 58 -0.73 -8.45 10.35
N ASN A 59 -1.75 -7.60 10.44
CA ASN A 59 -3.02 -7.84 11.12
C ASN A 59 -4.14 -8.19 10.14
N ASP A 60 -3.77 -8.69 8.95
CA ASP A 60 -4.64 -9.12 7.86
C ASP A 60 -5.51 -8.03 7.22
N VAL A 61 -5.42 -6.77 7.67
CA VAL A 61 -6.11 -5.62 7.05
C VAL A 61 -5.53 -5.35 5.66
N ILE A 62 -6.42 -5.24 4.67
CA ILE A 62 -6.07 -4.89 3.29
C ILE A 62 -6.32 -3.40 3.08
N TYR A 63 -5.29 -2.71 2.59
CA TYR A 63 -5.35 -1.31 2.18
C TYR A 63 -5.33 -1.22 0.66
N LYS A 64 -6.20 -0.40 0.09
CA LYS A 64 -6.38 -0.19 -1.36
C LYS A 64 -6.64 1.28 -1.68
N PRO A 65 -6.47 1.71 -2.95
CA PRO A 65 -6.89 3.04 -3.38
C PRO A 65 -8.36 3.31 -3.04
N GLY A 66 -8.63 4.49 -2.49
CA GLY A 66 -9.94 4.88 -1.99
C GLY A 66 -10.13 4.69 -0.48
N ASP A 67 -9.36 3.82 0.18
CA ASP A 67 -9.47 3.64 1.63
C ASP A 67 -9.04 4.90 2.38
N HIS A 68 -9.78 5.22 3.44
CA HIS A 68 -9.45 6.30 4.37
C HIS A 68 -8.56 5.77 5.48
N VAL A 69 -7.40 6.41 5.67
CA VAL A 69 -6.42 6.02 6.68
C VAL A 69 -6.01 7.19 7.56
N PHE A 70 -5.58 6.84 8.77
CA PHE A 70 -4.97 7.74 9.74
C PHE A 70 -3.49 7.37 9.83
N VAL A 71 -2.61 8.29 9.49
CA VAL A 71 -1.16 8.08 9.54
C VAL A 71 -0.56 8.92 10.64
N GLU A 72 0.20 8.27 11.52
CA GLU A 72 1.04 8.93 12.51
C GLU A 72 2.30 9.46 11.81
N ALA A 73 2.43 10.78 11.68
CA ALA A 73 3.58 11.40 11.04
C ALA A 73 4.83 11.31 11.93
N THR A 74 4.66 11.60 13.22
CA THR A 74 5.65 11.40 14.28
C THR A 74 4.95 11.09 15.60
N PRO A 75 5.65 10.51 16.62
CA PRO A 75 5.05 10.15 17.91
C PRO A 75 4.37 11.30 18.68
N ASN A 76 4.65 12.56 18.32
CA ASN A 76 4.15 13.75 19.00
C ASN A 76 3.35 14.69 18.09
N GLU A 77 3.11 14.32 16.83
CA GLU A 77 2.35 15.13 15.87
C GLU A 77 0.93 14.57 15.65
N PRO A 78 -0.01 15.42 15.21
CA PRO A 78 -1.36 14.98 14.89
C PRO A 78 -1.37 13.93 13.76
N TYR A 79 -2.35 13.03 13.81
CA TYR A 79 -2.59 12.09 12.72
C TYR A 79 -2.95 12.84 11.43
N ILE A 80 -2.30 12.46 10.33
CA ILE A 80 -2.72 12.88 9.00
C ILE A 80 -3.85 11.95 8.56
N VAL A 81 -4.98 12.54 8.16
CA VAL A 81 -6.14 11.79 7.67
C VAL A 81 -6.26 12.00 6.17
N GLY A 82 -6.37 10.92 5.41
CA GLY A 82 -6.47 11.02 3.96
C GLY A 82 -6.98 9.75 3.31
N SER A 83 -7.28 9.85 2.01
CA SER A 83 -7.58 8.69 1.17
C SER A 83 -6.33 8.23 0.44
N ILE A 84 -6.08 6.93 0.42
CA ILE A 84 -5.03 6.33 -0.40
C ILE A 84 -5.37 6.54 -1.88
N VAL A 85 -4.39 7.00 -2.66
CA VAL A 85 -4.53 7.25 -4.10
C VAL A 85 -3.85 6.15 -4.90
N SER A 86 -2.65 5.77 -4.51
CA SER A 86 -1.85 4.78 -5.23
C SER A 86 -0.73 4.23 -4.35
N PHE A 87 -0.21 3.07 -4.71
CA PHE A 87 0.98 2.47 -4.15
C PHE A 87 2.10 2.48 -5.18
N LYS A 88 3.35 2.65 -4.73
CA LYS A 88 4.53 2.51 -5.57
C LYS A 88 5.66 1.84 -4.81
N MET A 89 6.44 1.01 -5.51
CA MET A 89 7.73 0.54 -5.01
C MET A 89 8.78 1.62 -5.26
N VAL A 90 9.61 1.93 -4.27
CA VAL A 90 10.63 2.97 -4.35
C VAL A 90 11.99 2.42 -3.94
N GLY A 91 12.97 2.68 -4.81
CA GLY A 91 14.39 2.43 -4.61
C GLY A 91 14.83 0.98 -4.83
N PRO A 92 16.15 0.74 -4.89
CA PRO A 92 16.75 -0.59 -5.08
C PRO A 92 16.56 -1.53 -3.86
N LEU A 93 15.94 -1.05 -2.78
CA LEU A 93 15.74 -1.75 -1.51
C LEU A 93 14.29 -2.19 -1.28
N SER A 94 13.43 -2.11 -2.29
CA SER A 94 12.04 -2.60 -2.24
C SER A 94 11.19 -1.99 -1.11
N SER A 95 11.20 -0.66 -0.97
CA SER A 95 10.28 0.04 -0.05
C SER A 95 8.95 0.34 -0.75
N MET A 96 7.82 0.28 -0.04
CA MET A 96 6.50 0.59 -0.59
C MET A 96 6.02 1.92 -0.02
N GLN A 97 5.74 2.87 -0.89
CA GLN A 97 5.14 4.15 -0.55
C GLN A 97 3.70 4.18 -1.03
N PHE A 98 2.85 4.95 -0.36
CA PHE A 98 1.52 5.26 -0.86
C PHE A 98 1.27 6.75 -0.85
N THR A 99 0.53 7.24 -1.84
CA THR A 99 0.20 8.66 -1.94
C THR A 99 -1.17 8.89 -1.34
N MET A 100 -1.37 9.97 -0.57
CA MET A 100 -2.70 10.39 -0.14
C MET A 100 -3.13 11.66 -0.88
N ARG A 101 -4.44 11.89 -1.04
CA ARG A 101 -4.94 13.19 -1.54
C ARG A 101 -4.56 14.29 -0.54
N GLY A 102 -3.58 15.11 -0.88
CA GLY A 102 -3.15 16.27 -0.10
C GLY A 102 -1.66 16.27 0.28
N ASP A 103 -1.03 15.10 0.46
CA ASP A 103 0.38 14.96 0.89
C ASP A 103 0.99 13.60 0.46
N LEU A 104 2.31 13.57 0.22
CA LEU A 104 3.08 12.34 -0.05
C LEU A 104 3.55 11.73 1.28
N ILE A 105 3.09 10.52 1.61
CA ILE A 105 3.55 9.78 2.80
C ILE A 105 4.39 8.58 2.39
N SER A 106 5.59 8.46 2.97
CA SER A 106 6.51 7.36 2.69
C SER A 106 6.52 6.36 3.85
N VAL A 107 6.18 5.09 3.58
CA VAL A 107 6.42 3.99 4.52
C VAL A 107 7.71 3.28 4.10
N HIS A 108 8.58 3.03 5.08
CA HIS A 108 9.88 2.41 4.83
C HIS A 108 9.82 0.90 5.14
N SER A 109 10.26 0.10 4.16
CA SER A 109 10.61 -1.30 4.38
C SER A 109 11.77 -1.40 5.38
N SER A 110 11.69 -2.33 6.34
CA SER A 110 12.83 -2.66 7.21
C SER A 110 13.38 -4.03 6.84
N LYS A 111 14.71 -4.13 6.88
CA LYS A 111 15.45 -5.40 6.90
C LYS A 111 15.05 -6.23 8.10
#